data_AF-A0A3A0AB50-F1
#
_entry.id   AF-A0A3A0AB50-F1
#
_cell.length_a   1.000
_cell.length_b   1.000
_cell.length_c   1.000
_cell.angle_alpha   90.00
_cell.angle_beta   90.00
_cell.angle_gamma   90.00
#
_symmetry.space_group_name_H-M   'P 1'
#
loop_
_entity.id
_entity.type
_entity.pdbx_description
1 polymer ?
#
loop_
_entity_poly.entity_id
_entity_poly.type
_entity_poly.pdbx_seq_one_letter_code
_entity_poly.pdbx_strand_id
1 'polypeptide(L)'
;FLGDNALSVLNPVMAACKAMGDAAHGVEGSTLVSAMARNGTDFGIRVSGLGDRWFTAPAQIPDGLFFPGFTAADANPDIGDSTITETAGIGAFAMAAAPAIVTFISGKPQDALNATLEMYEITVAEHKSFTIPQLDFRGAPTGIDIRKVVETGITPRVNTGIAHRNAGVGQVGAGLVRPPMQIFEEALVAFAEQYGF
;
A
#
# COMPACT_ATOMS: atom_id res chain seq x y z
N PHE A 1 -13.28 19.67 16.46
CA PHE A 1 -13.47 18.50 15.59
C PHE A 1 -12.24 18.19 14.77
N LEU A 2 -11.89 18.97 13.73
CA LEU A 2 -10.75 18.64 12.84
C LEU A 2 -9.39 18.58 13.55
N GLY A 3 -9.13 19.49 14.50
CA GLY A 3 -7.88 19.51 15.28
C GLY A 3 -7.81 18.47 16.41
N ASP A 4 -8.91 17.79 16.71
CA ASP A 4 -8.99 16.84 17.84
C ASP A 4 -8.58 15.42 17.43
N ASN A 5 -8.46 15.16 16.13
CA ASN A 5 -8.04 13.87 15.59
C ASN A 5 -7.07 14.09 14.42
N ALA A 6 -5.82 13.65 14.60
CA ALA A 6 -4.77 13.73 13.58
C ALA A 6 -5.12 12.96 12.29
N LEU A 7 -6.03 11.98 12.35
CA LEU A 7 -6.50 11.22 11.19
C LEU A 7 -7.58 11.94 10.36
N SER A 8 -8.06 13.11 10.79
CA SER A 8 -9.10 13.87 10.06
C SER A 8 -8.69 14.17 8.60
N VAL A 9 -7.40 14.28 8.33
CA VAL A 9 -6.84 14.55 6.99
C VAL A 9 -6.74 13.31 6.11
N LEU A 10 -6.81 12.10 6.68
CA LEU A 10 -6.58 10.85 5.95
C LEU A 10 -7.63 10.65 4.85
N ASN A 11 -8.90 10.91 5.13
CA ASN A 11 -9.98 10.72 4.16
C ASN A 11 -9.82 11.61 2.91
N PRO A 12 -9.59 12.94 3.04
CA PRO A 12 -9.22 13.79 1.90
C PRO A 12 -7.97 13.31 1.14
N VAL A 13 -6.93 12.85 1.86
CA VAL A 13 -5.71 12.33 1.23
C VAL A 13 -6.02 11.08 0.40
N MET A 14 -6.76 10.12 0.95
CA MET A 14 -7.19 8.92 0.22
C MET A 14 -8.00 9.27 -1.02
N ALA A 15 -8.91 10.25 -0.93
CA ALA A 15 -9.68 10.71 -2.08
C ALA A 15 -8.79 11.31 -3.18
N ALA A 16 -7.78 12.12 -2.81
CA ALA A 16 -6.81 12.66 -3.75
C ALA A 16 -5.96 11.54 -4.40
N CYS A 17 -5.49 10.57 -3.61
CA CYS A 17 -4.78 9.40 -4.11
C CYS A 17 -5.63 8.57 -5.07
N LYS A 18 -6.92 8.38 -4.75
CA LYS A 18 -7.86 7.68 -5.62
C LYS A 18 -8.05 8.41 -6.94
N ALA A 19 -8.22 9.74 -6.90
CA ALA A 19 -8.35 10.55 -8.11
C ALA A 19 -7.10 10.45 -9.01
N MET A 20 -5.90 10.42 -8.42
CA MET A 20 -4.65 10.19 -9.16
C MET A 20 -4.59 8.78 -9.76
N GLY A 21 -4.95 7.75 -8.98
CA GLY A 21 -4.99 6.36 -9.46
C GLY A 21 -5.99 6.15 -10.60
N ASP A 22 -7.16 6.78 -10.52
CA ASP A 22 -8.19 6.72 -11.56
C ASP A 22 -7.76 7.45 -12.84
N ALA A 23 -7.04 8.58 -12.72
CA ALA A 23 -6.48 9.26 -13.88
C ALA A 23 -5.41 8.42 -14.62
N ALA A 24 -4.79 7.45 -13.93
CA ALA A 24 -3.84 6.50 -14.50
C ALA A 24 -4.48 5.15 -14.90
N HIS A 25 -5.80 4.97 -14.69
CA HIS A 25 -6.52 3.74 -14.97
C HIS A 25 -7.08 3.70 -16.39
N GLY A 26 -7.24 2.49 -16.96
CA GLY A 26 -7.82 2.30 -18.30
C GLY A 26 -6.87 2.59 -19.46
N VAL A 27 -5.56 2.59 -19.21
CA VAL A 27 -4.54 2.77 -20.25
C VAL A 27 -4.23 1.41 -20.86
N GLU A 28 -4.54 1.26 -22.15
CA GLU A 28 -4.27 0.03 -22.90
C GLU A 28 -2.79 -0.37 -22.83
N GLY A 29 -2.52 -1.65 -22.55
CA GLY A 29 -1.17 -2.20 -22.42
C GLY A 29 -0.43 -1.78 -21.15
N SER A 30 -1.06 -1.08 -20.21
CA SER A 30 -0.42 -0.67 -18.96
C SER A 30 -0.45 -1.78 -17.90
N THR A 31 0.73 -2.11 -17.36
CA THR A 31 0.90 -3.09 -16.27
C THR A 31 0.84 -2.47 -14.88
N LEU A 32 0.48 -1.18 -14.79
CA LEU A 32 0.47 -0.46 -13.53
C LEU A 32 -0.71 -0.84 -12.66
N VAL A 33 -0.43 -1.10 -11.38
CA VAL A 33 -1.47 -1.16 -10.35
C VAL A 33 -2.04 0.25 -10.15
N SER A 34 -3.36 0.35 -10.24
CA SER A 34 -4.13 1.60 -10.20
C SER A 34 -5.04 1.69 -8.98
N ALA A 35 -5.31 0.57 -8.32
CA ALA A 35 -5.93 0.52 -7.01
C ALA A 35 -5.42 -0.69 -6.23
N MET A 36 -5.19 -0.49 -4.94
CA MET A 36 -5.07 -1.53 -3.93
C MET A 36 -6.10 -1.26 -2.83
N ALA A 37 -6.85 -2.27 -2.42
CA ALA A 37 -7.87 -2.17 -1.38
C ALA A 37 -8.01 -3.48 -0.61
N ARG A 38 -8.63 -3.43 0.57
CA ARG A 38 -8.89 -4.63 1.38
C ARG A 38 -10.14 -4.48 2.23
N ASN A 39 -10.77 -5.60 2.55
CA ASN A 39 -12.08 -5.59 3.22
C ASN A 39 -12.10 -6.37 4.54
N GLY A 40 -10.94 -6.75 5.08
CA GLY A 40 -10.83 -7.58 6.29
C GLY A 40 -10.99 -9.08 6.04
N THR A 41 -11.18 -9.50 4.79
CA THR A 41 -11.16 -10.91 4.33
C THR A 41 -10.20 -11.07 3.16
N ASP A 42 -10.29 -10.21 2.16
CA ASP A 42 -9.49 -10.23 0.94
C ASP A 42 -8.72 -8.93 0.75
N PHE A 43 -7.54 -9.05 0.14
CA PHE A 43 -6.78 -7.95 -0.45
C PHE A 43 -6.96 -8.02 -1.97
N GLY A 44 -7.29 -6.88 -2.58
CA GLY A 44 -7.55 -6.77 -4.01
C GLY A 44 -6.67 -5.72 -4.70
N ILE A 45 -6.32 -6.00 -5.96
CA ILE A 45 -5.71 -5.02 -6.86
C ILE A 45 -6.49 -4.86 -8.17
N ARG A 46 -6.34 -3.67 -8.78
CA ARG A 46 -6.71 -3.41 -10.18
C ARG A 46 -5.51 -2.95 -10.98
N VAL A 47 -5.39 -3.47 -12.19
CA VAL A 47 -4.32 -3.12 -13.13
C VAL A 47 -4.90 -2.30 -14.29
N SER A 48 -4.22 -1.21 -14.64
CA SER A 48 -4.71 -0.21 -15.60
C SER A 48 -5.11 -0.81 -16.96
N GLY A 49 -4.28 -1.69 -17.52
CA GLY A 49 -4.55 -2.35 -18.79
C GLY A 49 -5.54 -3.52 -18.74
N LEU A 50 -6.09 -3.86 -17.55
CA LEU A 50 -7.02 -4.98 -17.34
C LEU A 50 -8.44 -4.50 -16.95
N GLY A 51 -8.72 -3.20 -17.08
CA GLY A 51 -10.03 -2.60 -16.85
C GLY A 51 -10.56 -2.79 -15.42
N ASP A 52 -11.84 -3.14 -15.29
CA ASP A 52 -12.54 -3.24 -13.99
C ASP A 52 -12.30 -4.55 -13.23
N ARG A 53 -11.48 -5.46 -13.78
CA ARG A 53 -11.20 -6.75 -13.12
C ARG A 53 -10.41 -6.56 -11.84
N TRP A 54 -10.87 -7.20 -10.77
CA TRP A 54 -10.14 -7.33 -9.51
C TRP A 54 -9.41 -8.67 -9.44
N PHE A 55 -8.20 -8.63 -8.91
CA PHE A 55 -7.42 -9.82 -8.53
C PHE A 55 -7.33 -9.82 -7.01
N THR A 56 -7.78 -10.91 -6.39
CA THR A 56 -8.01 -10.97 -4.94
C THR A 56 -7.45 -12.23 -4.33
N ALA A 57 -6.87 -12.12 -3.14
CA ALA A 57 -6.46 -13.23 -2.31
C ALA A 57 -6.67 -12.89 -0.82
N PRO A 58 -6.63 -13.87 0.10
CA PRO A 58 -6.88 -13.60 1.51
C PRO A 58 -5.98 -12.51 2.10
N ALA A 59 -6.60 -11.52 2.75
CA ALA A 59 -5.92 -10.44 3.45
C ALA A 59 -5.03 -11.00 4.57
N GLN A 60 -3.84 -10.43 4.70
CA GLN A 60 -2.88 -10.84 5.72
C GLN A 60 -3.17 -10.14 7.05
N ILE A 61 -2.73 -10.74 8.16
CA ILE A 61 -2.73 -10.08 9.47
C ILE A 61 -1.53 -9.13 9.52
N PRO A 62 -1.71 -7.83 9.82
CA PRO A 62 -0.57 -6.93 9.94
C PRO A 62 0.32 -7.29 11.14
N ASP A 63 1.63 -7.14 10.95
CA ASP A 63 2.64 -7.34 12.00
C ASP A 63 3.12 -5.99 12.54
N GLY A 64 3.22 -5.82 13.85
CA GLY A 64 3.58 -4.53 14.42
C GLY A 64 3.40 -4.42 15.93
N LEU A 65 3.26 -3.17 16.41
CA LEU A 65 3.09 -2.86 17.82
C LEU A 65 1.61 -2.90 18.21
N PHE A 66 1.32 -3.61 19.29
CA PHE A 66 0.00 -3.66 19.91
C PHE A 66 -0.07 -2.70 21.09
N PHE A 67 -1.23 -2.07 21.27
CA PHE A 67 -1.49 -1.23 22.43
C PHE A 67 -1.55 -2.09 23.71
N PRO A 68 -1.27 -1.50 24.89
CA PRO A 68 -1.30 -2.24 26.16
C PRO A 68 -2.62 -3.00 26.35
N GLY A 69 -2.52 -4.31 26.59
CA GLY A 69 -3.67 -5.19 26.80
C GLY A 69 -4.15 -5.93 25.54
N PHE A 70 -3.61 -5.64 24.36
CA PHE A 70 -3.91 -6.36 23.12
C PHE A 70 -2.71 -7.16 22.61
N THR A 71 -3.01 -8.16 21.79
CA THR A 71 -2.04 -9.08 21.17
C THR A 71 -2.40 -9.36 19.72
N ALA A 72 -1.52 -10.06 19.00
CA ALA A 72 -1.80 -10.53 17.64
C ALA A 72 -3.05 -11.42 17.53
N ALA A 73 -3.47 -12.09 18.61
CA ALA A 73 -4.69 -12.91 18.62
C ALA A 73 -5.98 -12.07 18.54
N ASP A 74 -5.88 -10.78 18.82
CA ASP A 74 -7.00 -9.83 18.81
C ASP A 74 -7.16 -9.13 17.45
N ALA A 75 -6.17 -9.27 16.56
CA ALA A 75 -6.12 -8.60 15.27
C ALA A 75 -7.11 -9.17 14.25
N ASN A 76 -7.71 -8.27 13.47
CA ASN A 76 -8.43 -8.59 12.23
C ASN A 76 -7.44 -8.66 11.04
N PRO A 77 -7.73 -9.43 9.97
CA PRO A 77 -7.04 -9.25 8.69
C PRO A 77 -7.14 -7.80 8.20
N ASP A 78 -6.15 -7.37 7.42
CA ASP A 78 -6.05 -5.97 6.98
C ASP A 78 -7.34 -5.48 6.28
N ILE A 79 -7.75 -4.24 6.57
CA ILE A 79 -9.06 -3.71 6.20
C ILE A 79 -9.00 -2.21 5.85
N GLY A 80 -9.78 -1.83 4.83
CA GLY A 80 -10.01 -0.46 4.37
C GLY A 80 -9.48 -0.19 2.96
N ASP A 81 -9.62 1.06 2.53
CA ASP A 81 -9.14 1.51 1.20
C ASP A 81 -7.85 2.35 1.26
N SER A 82 -7.30 2.60 2.46
CA SER A 82 -6.09 3.41 2.66
C SER A 82 -4.83 2.92 1.92
N THR A 83 -4.78 1.68 1.44
CA THR A 83 -3.73 1.21 0.52
C THR A 83 -3.70 1.95 -0.82
N ILE A 84 -4.73 2.72 -1.12
CA ILE A 84 -4.71 3.68 -2.23
C ILE A 84 -3.61 4.74 -2.04
N THR A 85 -3.19 5.03 -0.80
CA THR A 85 -2.12 5.99 -0.53
C THR A 85 -0.76 5.46 -1.00
N GLU A 86 -0.45 4.19 -0.72
CA GLU A 86 0.72 3.49 -1.25
C GLU A 86 0.65 3.30 -2.77
N THR A 87 -0.55 3.05 -3.31
CA THR A 87 -0.75 2.98 -4.77
C THR A 87 -0.32 4.28 -5.45
N ALA A 88 -0.55 5.42 -4.79
CA ALA A 88 -0.16 6.76 -5.27
C ALA A 88 1.26 7.19 -4.84
N GLY A 89 2.06 6.30 -4.26
CA GLY A 89 3.46 6.55 -3.91
C GLY A 89 3.69 7.28 -2.58
N ILE A 90 2.68 7.38 -1.71
CA ILE A 90 2.84 7.89 -0.34
C ILE A 90 2.62 6.76 0.69
N GLY A 91 2.46 7.07 1.97
CA GLY A 91 2.37 6.03 3.02
C GLY A 91 3.69 5.29 3.18
N ALA A 92 3.68 3.96 3.17
CA ALA A 92 4.92 3.16 3.26
C ALA A 92 5.93 3.42 2.13
N PHE A 93 5.48 3.89 0.97
CA PHE A 93 6.35 4.22 -0.16
C PHE A 93 7.18 5.48 0.10
N ALA A 94 6.66 6.41 0.90
CA ALA A 94 7.35 7.65 1.29
C ALA A 94 7.79 7.63 2.77
N MET A 95 7.97 6.45 3.35
CA MET A 95 8.28 6.30 4.78
C MET A 95 9.59 6.99 5.19
N ALA A 96 10.56 7.09 4.28
CA ALA A 96 11.79 7.88 4.44
C ALA A 96 11.53 9.36 4.81
N ALA A 97 10.39 9.93 4.38
CA ALA A 97 10.00 11.30 4.73
C ALA A 97 9.40 11.43 6.14
N ALA A 98 9.03 10.31 6.78
CA ALA A 98 8.35 10.26 8.07
C ALA A 98 9.02 9.27 9.04
N PRO A 99 10.32 9.39 9.35
CA PRO A 99 11.04 8.41 10.16
C PRO A 99 10.47 8.24 11.58
N ALA A 100 9.71 9.23 12.09
CA ALA A 100 9.04 9.12 13.38
C ALA A 100 8.00 7.98 13.43
N ILE A 101 7.44 7.55 12.29
CA ILE A 101 6.41 6.51 12.26
C ILE A 101 6.90 5.17 12.80
N VAL A 102 8.21 4.90 12.74
CA VAL A 102 8.81 3.63 13.20
C VAL A 102 8.60 3.38 14.69
N THR A 103 8.37 4.44 15.49
CA THR A 103 8.02 4.31 16.92
C THR A 103 6.60 3.80 17.12
N PHE A 104 5.75 3.87 16.10
CA PHE A 104 4.34 3.49 16.14
C PHE A 104 4.08 2.13 15.48
N ILE A 105 4.90 1.73 14.49
CA ILE A 105 4.71 0.49 13.73
C ILE A 105 5.78 -0.59 13.99
N SER A 106 6.67 -0.38 14.96
CA SER A 106 7.89 -1.16 15.22
C SER A 106 8.95 -0.98 14.14
N GLY A 107 10.16 -0.60 14.53
CA GLY A 107 11.31 -0.52 13.62
C GLY A 107 12.34 0.54 14.04
N LYS A 108 13.32 0.72 13.18
CA LYS A 108 14.38 1.74 13.29
C LYS A 108 14.20 2.77 12.17
N PRO A 109 14.69 4.01 12.33
CA PRO A 109 14.67 4.99 11.25
C PRO A 109 15.27 4.50 9.92
N GLN A 110 16.28 3.63 9.99
CA GLN A 110 16.86 3.00 8.80
C GLN A 110 15.86 2.10 8.05
N ASP A 111 14.92 1.46 8.76
CA ASP A 111 13.89 0.62 8.14
C ASP A 111 12.93 1.46 7.30
N ALA A 112 12.67 2.71 7.70
CA ALA A 112 11.89 3.66 6.90
C ALA A 112 12.58 4.05 5.60
N LEU A 113 13.90 4.27 5.64
CA LEU A 113 14.71 4.51 4.43
C LEU A 113 14.69 3.28 3.52
N ASN A 114 14.95 2.10 4.09
CA ASN A 114 14.98 0.85 3.35
C ASN A 114 13.61 0.52 2.73
N ALA A 115 12.51 0.79 3.43
CA ALA A 115 11.16 0.61 2.92
C ALA A 115 10.93 1.44 1.65
N THR A 116 11.25 2.74 1.66
CA THR A 116 11.16 3.57 0.46
C THR A 116 12.10 3.10 -0.65
N LEU A 117 13.35 2.76 -0.32
CA LEU A 117 14.34 2.31 -1.31
C LEU A 117 13.91 1.03 -2.03
N GLU A 118 13.37 0.06 -1.29
CA GLU A 118 12.85 -1.20 -1.82
C GLU A 118 11.67 -0.98 -2.78
N MET A 119 10.84 0.05 -2.57
CA MET A 119 9.71 0.35 -3.46
C MET A 119 10.13 0.94 -4.81
N TYR A 120 11.34 1.50 -4.95
CA TYR A 120 11.86 1.89 -6.26
C TYR A 120 12.11 0.68 -7.18
N GLU A 121 12.38 -0.51 -6.61
CA GLU A 121 12.62 -1.73 -7.39
C GLU A 121 11.37 -2.20 -8.13
N ILE A 122 10.18 -1.90 -7.59
CA ILE A 122 8.89 -2.36 -8.14
C ILE A 122 8.09 -1.26 -8.84
N THR A 123 8.59 -0.03 -8.85
CA THR A 123 7.91 1.13 -9.47
C THR A 123 8.60 1.56 -10.76
N VAL A 124 7.87 2.24 -11.65
CA VAL A 124 8.38 2.65 -12.96
C VAL A 124 8.93 4.07 -12.99
N ALA A 125 8.61 4.90 -12.00
CA ALA A 125 8.99 6.31 -11.99
C ALA A 125 9.13 6.88 -10.57
N GLU A 126 9.74 8.05 -10.50
CA GLU A 126 9.75 8.93 -9.33
C GLU A 126 8.70 10.03 -9.48
N HIS A 127 7.95 10.34 -8.41
CA HIS A 127 6.90 11.35 -8.45
C HIS A 127 7.49 12.77 -8.50
N LYS A 128 7.11 13.56 -9.52
CA LYS A 128 7.69 14.89 -9.75
C LYS A 128 7.39 15.93 -8.66
N SER A 129 6.28 15.78 -7.95
CA SER A 129 5.82 16.76 -6.96
C SER A 129 5.93 16.28 -5.51
N PHE A 130 6.15 14.98 -5.28
CA PHE A 130 6.21 14.39 -3.94
C PHE A 130 7.65 13.99 -3.69
N THR A 131 8.46 14.95 -3.28
CA THR A 131 9.90 14.76 -3.08
C THR A 131 10.20 14.38 -1.63
N ILE A 132 11.21 13.55 -1.42
CA ILE A 132 11.63 13.06 -0.11
C ILE A 132 12.94 13.76 0.29
N PRO A 133 12.95 14.73 1.22
CA PRO A 133 14.14 15.50 1.58
C PRO A 133 15.32 14.63 2.06
N GLN A 134 15.02 13.55 2.79
CA GLN A 134 16.00 12.61 3.33
C GLN A 134 16.72 11.79 2.26
N LEU A 135 16.21 11.81 1.02
CA LEU A 135 16.79 11.17 -0.16
C LEU A 135 17.19 12.22 -1.20
N ASP A 136 17.73 13.36 -0.75
CA ASP A 136 18.14 14.48 -1.61
C ASP A 136 17.03 14.96 -2.55
N PHE A 137 15.79 15.00 -2.05
CA PHE A 137 14.59 15.40 -2.78
C PHE A 137 14.27 14.54 -4.01
N ARG A 138 14.75 13.27 -4.06
CA ARG A 138 14.22 12.27 -5.00
C ARG A 138 12.70 12.17 -4.91
N GLY A 139 12.05 11.94 -6.03
CA GLY A 139 10.59 11.81 -6.08
C GLY A 139 10.15 10.47 -5.52
N ALA A 140 9.07 10.42 -4.75
CA ALA A 140 8.58 9.19 -4.16
C ALA A 140 8.31 8.10 -5.21
N PRO A 141 8.58 6.82 -4.92
CA PRO A 141 8.39 5.73 -5.87
C PRO A 141 6.91 5.66 -6.31
N THR A 142 6.63 5.65 -7.61
CA THR A 142 5.25 5.68 -8.13
C THR A 142 5.05 4.81 -9.36
N GLY A 143 3.84 4.26 -9.49
CA GLY A 143 3.47 3.35 -10.57
C GLY A 143 4.03 1.95 -10.33
N ILE A 144 3.39 1.19 -9.45
CA ILE A 144 3.73 -0.21 -9.14
C ILE A 144 3.49 -1.05 -10.40
N ASP A 145 4.52 -1.73 -10.90
CA ASP A 145 4.44 -2.58 -12.10
C ASP A 145 4.34 -4.05 -11.69
N ILE A 146 3.25 -4.72 -12.09
CA ILE A 146 3.04 -6.15 -11.76
C ILE A 146 4.17 -7.04 -12.28
N ARG A 147 4.83 -6.68 -13.38
CA ARG A 147 5.95 -7.44 -13.93
C ARG A 147 7.15 -7.39 -12.99
N LYS A 148 7.49 -6.19 -12.51
CA LYS A 148 8.62 -5.99 -11.58
C LYS A 148 8.35 -6.65 -10.24
N VAL A 149 7.11 -6.59 -9.74
CA VAL A 149 6.71 -7.28 -8.50
C VAL A 149 6.98 -8.79 -8.61
N VAL A 150 6.52 -9.43 -9.69
CA VAL A 150 6.72 -10.88 -9.91
C VAL A 150 8.19 -11.21 -10.17
N GLU A 151 8.88 -10.42 -11.01
CA GLU A 151 10.29 -10.64 -11.37
C GLU A 151 11.23 -10.54 -10.16
N THR A 152 11.04 -9.53 -9.31
CA THR A 152 11.90 -9.28 -8.14
C THR A 152 11.51 -10.11 -6.92
N GLY A 153 10.29 -10.64 -6.89
CA GLY A 153 9.72 -11.26 -5.70
C GLY A 153 9.35 -10.27 -4.59
N ILE A 154 9.39 -8.96 -4.86
CA ILE A 154 9.11 -7.90 -3.89
C ILE A 154 7.66 -7.44 -4.06
N THR A 155 6.84 -7.57 -3.01
CA THR A 155 5.49 -7.01 -3.00
C THR A 155 5.48 -5.55 -2.50
N PRO A 156 4.39 -4.78 -2.67
CA PRO A 156 4.23 -3.49 -2.02
C PRO A 156 4.30 -3.60 -0.48
N ARG A 157 4.98 -2.65 0.18
CA ARG A 157 4.84 -2.45 1.63
C ARG A 157 3.63 -1.57 1.91
N VAL A 158 2.91 -1.88 2.99
CA VAL A 158 1.74 -1.11 3.46
C VAL A 158 1.89 -0.81 4.93
N ASN A 159 1.71 0.46 5.31
CA ASN A 159 1.57 0.87 6.71
C ASN A 159 0.08 0.89 7.04
N THR A 160 -0.33 0.23 8.12
CA THR A 160 -1.75 0.11 8.45
C THR A 160 -2.00 0.14 9.96
N GLY A 161 -3.19 0.62 10.34
CA GLY A 161 -3.68 0.47 11.70
C GLY A 161 -4.21 -0.95 11.89
N ILE A 162 -3.88 -1.58 13.00
CA ILE A 162 -4.37 -2.92 13.34
C ILE A 162 -5.74 -2.77 13.97
N ALA A 163 -6.79 -3.21 13.28
CA ALA A 163 -8.14 -3.24 13.82
C ALA A 163 -8.38 -4.52 14.64
N HIS A 164 -9.19 -4.41 15.68
CA HIS A 164 -9.64 -5.57 16.43
C HIS A 164 -10.62 -6.44 15.64
N ARG A 165 -10.57 -7.76 15.80
CA ARG A 165 -11.47 -8.72 15.13
C ARG A 165 -12.94 -8.64 15.58
N ASN A 166 -13.20 -8.16 16.80
CA ASN A 166 -14.56 -7.91 17.28
C ASN A 166 -14.98 -6.47 16.98
N ALA A 167 -16.18 -6.32 16.39
CA ALA A 167 -16.74 -5.03 16.02
C ALA A 167 -16.86 -4.06 17.21
N GLY A 168 -16.57 -2.78 16.95
CA GLY A 168 -16.74 -1.69 17.93
C GLY A 168 -15.56 -1.46 18.88
N VAL A 169 -14.56 -2.35 18.94
CA VAL A 169 -13.35 -2.14 19.77
C VAL A 169 -12.40 -1.12 19.14
N GLY A 170 -12.28 -1.12 17.81
CA GLY A 170 -11.48 -0.15 17.07
C GLY A 170 -10.03 -0.56 16.87
N GLN A 171 -9.13 0.42 16.82
CA GLN A 171 -7.70 0.21 16.60
C GLN A 171 -7.01 -0.33 17.86
N VAL A 172 -6.23 -1.39 17.70
CA VAL A 172 -5.52 -2.10 18.78
C VAL A 172 -4.01 -2.13 18.58
N GLY A 173 -3.53 -1.51 17.50
CA GLY A 173 -2.12 -1.40 17.18
C GLY A 173 -1.88 -0.73 15.85
N ALA A 174 -0.63 -0.77 15.39
CA ALA A 174 -0.24 -0.36 14.06
C ALA A 174 0.98 -1.15 13.60
N GLY A 175 1.09 -1.33 12.29
CA GLY A 175 2.08 -2.23 11.76
C GLY A 175 2.24 -2.15 10.26
N LEU A 176 2.97 -3.14 9.77
CA LEU A 176 3.30 -3.37 8.39
C LEU A 176 2.54 -4.59 7.90
N VAL A 177 2.09 -4.53 6.66
CA VAL A 177 1.50 -5.68 5.97
C VAL A 177 1.93 -5.67 4.52
N ARG A 178 1.86 -6.83 3.88
CA ARG A 178 2.14 -7.01 2.47
C ARG A 178 0.94 -7.70 1.80
N PRO A 179 0.57 -7.31 0.58
CA PRO A 179 -0.39 -8.06 -0.20
C PRO A 179 0.19 -9.44 -0.57
N PRO A 180 -0.66 -10.47 -0.72
CA PRO A 180 -0.23 -11.79 -1.18
C PRO A 180 0.39 -11.73 -2.59
N MET A 181 1.53 -12.39 -2.83
CA MET A 181 2.19 -12.41 -4.15
C MET A 181 1.26 -12.92 -5.26
N GLN A 182 0.44 -13.92 -4.95
CA GLN A 182 -0.47 -14.59 -5.88
C GLN A 182 -1.34 -13.61 -6.69
N ILE A 183 -1.80 -12.49 -6.10
CA ILE A 183 -2.64 -11.53 -6.84
C ILE A 183 -1.89 -10.85 -7.99
N PHE A 184 -0.57 -10.69 -7.87
CA PHE A 184 0.29 -10.12 -8.91
C PHE A 184 0.62 -11.15 -9.98
N GLU A 185 0.86 -12.40 -9.59
CA GLU A 185 1.07 -13.53 -10.51
C GLU A 185 -0.17 -13.75 -11.37
N GLU A 186 -1.36 -13.80 -10.77
CA GLU A 186 -2.63 -13.94 -11.49
C GLU A 186 -2.90 -12.75 -12.42
N ALA A 187 -2.60 -11.53 -11.97
CA ALA A 187 -2.73 -10.34 -12.81
C ALA A 187 -1.77 -10.37 -13.99
N LEU A 188 -0.54 -10.85 -13.80
CA LEU A 188 0.45 -10.95 -14.86
C LEU A 188 0.06 -12.00 -15.91
N VAL A 189 -0.45 -13.16 -15.47
CA VAL A 189 -0.98 -14.20 -16.38
C VAL A 189 -2.15 -13.65 -17.20
N ALA A 190 -3.12 -13.01 -16.55
CA ALA A 190 -4.26 -12.41 -17.24
C ALA A 190 -3.83 -11.31 -18.24
N PHE A 191 -2.77 -10.56 -17.91
CA PHE A 191 -2.18 -9.59 -18.83
C PHE A 191 -1.56 -10.25 -20.05
N ALA A 192 -0.78 -11.32 -19.87
CA ALA A 192 -0.21 -12.06 -21.00
C ALA A 192 -1.30 -12.64 -21.92
N GLU A 193 -2.36 -13.20 -21.35
CA GLU A 193 -3.51 -13.72 -22.11
C GLU A 193 -4.22 -12.64 -22.92
N GLN A 194 -4.44 -11.44 -22.34
CA GLN A 194 -5.14 -10.35 -23.00
C GLN A 194 -4.33 -9.73 -24.15
N TYR A 195 -3.01 -9.62 -24.00
CA TYR A 195 -2.14 -8.92 -24.95
C TYR A 195 -1.29 -9.84 -25.83
N GLY A 196 -1.43 -11.17 -25.70
CA GLY A 196 -0.82 -12.16 -26.59
C GLY A 196 0.68 -12.37 -26.40
N PHE A 197 1.14 -12.39 -25.14
CA PHE A 197 2.52 -12.70 -24.77
C PHE A 197 2.73 -14.17 -24.39
#